data_AF-A0A7J8G2G9-F1
#
_entry.id   AF-A0A7J8G2G9-F1
#
_cell.length_a   1.000
_cell.length_b   1.000
_cell.length_c   1.000
_cell.angle_alpha   90.00
_cell.angle_beta   90.00
_cell.angle_gamma   90.00
#
_symmetry.space_group_name_H-M   'P 1'
#
loop_
_entity.id
_entity.type
_entity.pdbx_description
1 polymer ?
#
loop_
_entity_poly.entity_id
_entity_poly.type
_entity_poly.pdbx_seq_one_letter_code
_entity_poly.pdbx_strand_id
1 'polypeptide(L)'
;MDMEKVNSMDFREFVDVFGNVIERCPLIAAAVWSQRPFSDLEDLEQHFSAFIDALPQAGQEGILRCYPDLAGRELQRGTLSAESQREHSAAGLTSLRAEERLRLAELNAQYRARFGFPFVLAARLSDREAVARELARRLRCPPALELRTALGEVKKIGRLRLADRLGADSARM
;
A
#
# COMPACT_ATOMS: atom_id res chain seq x y z
N MET A 1 15.39 -13.70 -3.05
CA MET A 1 16.47 -12.82 -3.52
C MET A 1 17.19 -12.31 -2.29
N ASP A 2 18.52 -12.40 -2.24
CA ASP A 2 19.30 -11.90 -1.11
C ASP A 2 19.65 -10.41 -1.26
N MET A 3 20.20 -9.82 -0.19
CA MET A 3 20.54 -8.40 -0.17
C MET A 3 21.77 -8.07 -1.02
N GLU A 4 22.69 -9.01 -1.23
CA GLU A 4 23.83 -8.82 -2.13
C GLU A 4 23.37 -8.59 -3.58
N LYS A 5 22.39 -9.38 -4.03
CA LYS A 5 21.77 -9.18 -5.35
C LYS A 5 21.06 -7.82 -5.42
N VAL A 6 20.35 -7.40 -4.38
CA VAL A 6 19.70 -6.07 -4.33
C VAL A 6 20.72 -4.95 -4.43
N ASN A 7 21.82 -5.04 -3.68
CA ASN A 7 22.86 -4.01 -3.65
C ASN A 7 23.62 -3.89 -4.97
N SER A 8 23.71 -4.98 -5.75
CA SER A 8 24.37 -5.00 -7.06
C SER A 8 23.49 -4.58 -8.24
N MET A 9 22.19 -4.35 -8.04
CA MET A 9 21.28 -3.90 -9.11
C MET A 9 21.68 -2.52 -9.63
N ASP A 10 21.67 -2.36 -10.95
CA ASP A 10 21.69 -1.03 -11.55
C ASP A 10 20.37 -0.30 -11.27
N PHE A 11 20.33 1.00 -11.58
CA PHE A 11 19.16 1.84 -11.32
C PHE A 11 17.88 1.33 -11.98
N ARG A 12 18.00 0.85 -13.22
CA ARG A 12 16.85 0.39 -13.98
C ARG A 12 16.33 -0.93 -13.42
N GLU A 13 17.21 -1.89 -13.17
CA GLU A 13 16.85 -3.18 -12.56
C GLU A 13 16.16 -2.96 -11.21
N PHE A 14 16.69 -2.08 -10.37
CA PHE A 14 16.11 -1.80 -9.06
C PHE A 14 14.71 -1.18 -9.16
N VAL A 15 14.52 -0.20 -10.04
CA VAL A 15 13.19 0.42 -10.24
C VAL A 15 12.21 -0.57 -10.87
N ASP A 16 12.66 -1.43 -11.79
CA ASP A 16 11.81 -2.46 -12.38
C ASP A 16 11.34 -3.49 -11.33
N VAL A 17 12.19 -3.83 -10.35
CA VAL A 17 11.88 -4.79 -9.27
C VAL A 17 11.06 -4.17 -8.15
N PHE A 18 11.42 -2.96 -7.71
CA PHE A 18 10.88 -2.32 -6.51
C PHE A 18 9.94 -1.13 -6.78
N GLY A 19 9.76 -0.73 -8.03
CA GLY A 19 9.01 0.46 -8.41
C GLY A 19 7.52 0.46 -8.04
N ASN A 20 6.95 -0.72 -7.77
CA ASN A 20 5.58 -0.85 -7.27
C ASN A 20 5.51 -1.34 -5.81
N VAL A 21 6.58 -1.21 -5.02
CA VAL A 21 6.53 -1.45 -3.56
C VAL A 21 5.55 -0.50 -2.90
N ILE A 22 5.57 0.77 -3.31
CA ILE A 22 4.51 1.73 -3.00
C ILE A 22 3.68 1.89 -4.27
N GLU A 23 2.37 1.70 -4.15
CA GLU A 23 1.46 1.58 -5.31
C GLU A 23 1.60 2.78 -6.26
N ARG A 24 1.97 2.50 -7.51
CA ARG A 24 2.14 3.47 -8.61
C ARG A 24 3.10 4.62 -8.29
N CYS A 25 4.03 4.41 -7.37
CA CYS A 25 5.00 5.41 -6.92
C CYS A 25 6.45 4.97 -7.17
N PRO A 26 6.87 4.72 -8.43
CA PRO A 26 8.23 4.25 -8.74
C PRO A 26 9.33 5.26 -8.37
N LEU A 27 8.98 6.54 -8.24
CA LEU A 27 9.88 7.59 -7.75
C LEU A 27 10.48 7.26 -6.38
N ILE A 28 9.72 6.60 -5.49
CA ILE A 28 10.21 6.28 -4.15
C ILE A 28 11.33 5.24 -4.25
N ALA A 29 11.14 4.19 -5.05
CA ALA A 29 12.19 3.19 -5.29
C ALA A 29 13.42 3.83 -5.97
N ALA A 30 13.20 4.72 -6.94
CA ALA A 30 14.28 5.45 -7.60
C ALA A 30 15.11 6.30 -6.62
N ALA A 31 14.46 6.98 -5.67
CA ALA A 31 15.15 7.75 -4.65
C ALA A 31 15.91 6.85 -3.66
N VAL A 32 15.26 5.78 -3.19
CA VAL A 32 15.86 4.81 -2.25
C VAL A 32 17.09 4.13 -2.85
N TRP A 33 17.11 3.84 -4.16
CA TRP A 33 18.26 3.25 -4.84
C TRP A 33 19.58 4.00 -4.60
N SER A 34 19.52 5.33 -4.42
CA SER A 34 20.69 6.18 -4.20
C SER A 34 21.31 6.04 -2.80
N GLN A 35 20.64 5.34 -1.89
CA GLN A 35 21.05 5.15 -0.49
C GLN A 35 21.75 3.81 -0.22
N ARG A 36 21.94 2.99 -1.27
CA ARG A 36 22.67 1.72 -1.17
C ARG A 36 24.14 1.95 -0.73
N PRO A 37 24.77 0.94 -0.10
CA PRO A 37 24.25 -0.41 0.14
C PRO A 37 23.32 -0.49 1.37
N PHE A 38 22.36 -1.41 1.33
CA PHE A 38 21.50 -1.76 2.47
C PHE A 38 22.06 -2.97 3.22
N SER A 39 21.88 -3.02 4.54
CA SER A 39 22.33 -4.16 5.36
C SER A 39 21.40 -5.37 5.23
N ASP A 40 20.09 -5.14 5.33
CA ASP A 40 19.05 -6.18 5.36
C ASP A 40 17.68 -5.61 4.96
N LEU A 41 16.64 -6.45 5.02
CA LEU A 41 15.27 -6.08 4.66
C LEU A 41 14.72 -4.96 5.54
N GLU A 42 15.05 -4.93 6.82
CA GLU A 42 14.57 -3.91 7.75
C GLU A 42 15.20 -2.56 7.40
N ASP A 43 16.50 -2.53 7.11
CA ASP A 43 17.19 -1.32 6.64
C ASP A 43 16.59 -0.79 5.33
N LEU A 44 16.32 -1.68 4.36
CA LEU A 44 15.64 -1.30 3.12
C LEU A 44 14.23 -0.71 3.39
N GLU A 45 13.43 -1.34 4.26
CA GLU A 45 12.11 -0.85 4.67
C GLU A 45 12.19 0.54 5.33
N GLN A 46 13.20 0.75 6.18
CA GLN A 46 13.43 2.03 6.85
C GLN A 46 13.72 3.15 5.84
N HIS A 47 14.50 2.88 4.79
CA HIS A 47 14.75 3.86 3.73
C HIS A 47 13.47 4.25 2.97
N PHE A 48 12.60 3.29 2.64
CA PHE A 48 11.28 3.59 2.05
C PHE A 48 10.41 4.43 3.00
N SER A 49 10.37 4.04 4.28
CA SER A 49 9.57 4.73 5.31
C SER A 49 10.04 6.15 5.55
N ALA A 50 11.36 6.36 5.65
CA ALA A 50 11.97 7.66 5.86
C ALA A 50 11.69 8.60 4.69
N PHE A 51 11.74 8.10 3.44
CA PHE A 51 11.38 8.91 2.28
C PHE A 51 9.93 9.40 2.36
N ILE A 52 8.98 8.53 2.72
CA ILE A 52 7.56 8.89 2.86
C ILE A 52 7.36 9.92 3.99
N ASP A 53 8.04 9.73 5.13
CA ASP A 53 7.93 10.63 6.28
C ASP A 53 8.52 12.02 6.02
N ALA A 54 9.55 12.11 5.18
CA ALA A 54 10.18 13.37 4.80
C ALA A 54 9.36 14.19 3.78
N LEU A 55 8.36 13.59 3.13
CA LEU A 55 7.53 14.32 2.18
C LEU A 55 6.67 15.38 2.88
N PRO A 56 6.42 16.54 2.23
CA PRO A 56 5.40 17.46 2.69
C PRO A 56 4.04 16.76 2.68
N GLN A 57 3.10 17.24 3.51
CA GLN A 57 1.76 16.66 3.65
C GLN A 57 1.08 16.41 2.29
N ALA A 58 1.18 17.34 1.34
CA ALA A 58 0.60 17.18 0.00
C ALA A 58 1.20 15.98 -0.78
N GLY A 59 2.49 15.68 -0.59
CA GLY A 59 3.14 14.51 -1.17
C GLY A 59 2.69 13.21 -0.52
N GLN A 60 2.53 13.21 0.81
CA GLN A 60 1.98 12.08 1.55
C GLN A 60 0.54 11.75 1.12
N GLU A 61 -0.32 12.77 1.02
CA GLU A 61 -1.67 12.59 0.46
C GLU A 61 -1.64 12.17 -1.01
N GLY A 62 -0.65 12.65 -1.78
CA GLY A 62 -0.39 12.22 -3.16
C GLY A 62 -0.16 10.72 -3.28
N ILE A 63 0.67 10.14 -2.41
CA ILE A 63 0.87 8.68 -2.34
C ILE A 63 -0.46 7.97 -2.08
N LEU A 64 -1.24 8.43 -1.11
CA LEU A 64 -2.53 7.80 -0.80
C LEU A 64 -3.48 7.83 -1.99
N ARG A 65 -3.47 8.92 -2.79
CA ARG A 65 -4.29 9.06 -4.00
C ARG A 65 -3.87 8.13 -5.15
N CYS A 66 -2.66 7.56 -5.11
CA CYS A 66 -2.22 6.56 -6.06
C CYS A 66 -2.86 5.18 -5.82
N TYR A 67 -3.34 4.91 -4.60
CA TYR A 67 -3.95 3.62 -4.27
C TYR A 67 -5.35 3.47 -4.88
N PRO A 68 -5.70 2.28 -5.41
CA PRO A 68 -7.07 1.99 -5.82
C PRO A 68 -7.99 1.85 -4.61
N ASP A 69 -9.26 2.21 -4.77
CA ASP A 69 -10.26 1.98 -3.72
C ASP A 69 -10.46 0.47 -3.50
N LEU A 70 -10.54 0.06 -2.23
CA LEU A 70 -10.85 -1.33 -1.87
C LEU A 70 -12.23 -1.74 -2.39
N ALA A 71 -12.27 -2.79 -3.20
CA ALA A 71 -13.46 -3.25 -3.93
C ALA A 71 -14.07 -2.22 -4.90
N GLY A 72 -13.27 -1.26 -5.35
CA GLY A 72 -13.67 -0.17 -6.23
C GLY A 72 -13.74 -0.55 -7.72
N ARG A 73 -13.84 0.50 -8.56
CA ARG A 73 -14.01 0.38 -10.02
C ARG A 73 -12.86 -0.36 -10.70
N GLU A 74 -11.63 -0.19 -10.22
CA GLU A 74 -10.46 -0.82 -10.82
C GLU A 74 -10.47 -2.34 -10.64
N LEU A 75 -10.94 -2.82 -9.48
CA LEU A 75 -11.15 -4.25 -9.26
C LEU A 75 -12.22 -4.79 -10.22
N GLN A 76 -13.35 -4.09 -10.35
CA GLN A 76 -14.46 -4.49 -11.21
C GLN A 76 -14.08 -4.54 -12.70
N ARG A 77 -13.17 -3.65 -13.12
CA ARG A 77 -12.67 -3.59 -14.50
C ARG A 77 -11.45 -4.48 -14.76
N GLY A 78 -10.90 -5.11 -13.73
CA GLY A 78 -9.67 -5.91 -13.84
C GLY A 78 -8.43 -5.08 -14.20
N THR A 79 -8.36 -3.83 -13.75
CA THR A 79 -7.26 -2.90 -14.07
C THR A 79 -6.35 -2.61 -12.88
N LEU A 80 -6.43 -3.41 -11.81
CA LEU A 80 -5.51 -3.32 -10.67
C LEU A 80 -4.08 -3.68 -11.08
N SER A 81 -3.09 -3.15 -10.35
CA SER A 81 -1.75 -3.70 -10.41
C SER A 81 -1.75 -5.18 -9.96
N ALA A 82 -0.73 -5.93 -10.36
CA ALA A 82 -0.62 -7.34 -9.98
C ALA A 82 -0.57 -7.52 -8.45
N GLU A 83 0.14 -6.64 -7.75
CA GLU A 83 0.18 -6.59 -6.29
C GLU A 83 -1.20 -6.31 -5.69
N SER A 84 -1.87 -5.23 -6.11
CA SER A 84 -3.19 -4.90 -5.58
C SER A 84 -4.22 -5.98 -5.89
N GLN A 85 -4.15 -6.64 -7.05
CA GLN A 85 -5.03 -7.77 -7.35
C GLN A 85 -4.83 -8.93 -6.35
N ARG A 86 -3.59 -9.29 -6.02
CA ARG A 86 -3.30 -10.33 -5.01
C ARG A 86 -3.79 -9.93 -3.63
N GLU A 87 -3.56 -8.68 -3.24
CA GLU A 87 -3.98 -8.13 -1.94
C GLU A 87 -5.51 -8.14 -1.78
N HIS A 88 -6.24 -7.73 -2.81
CA HIS A 88 -7.70 -7.75 -2.81
C HIS A 88 -8.26 -9.18 -2.75
N SER A 89 -7.66 -10.11 -3.51
CA SER A 89 -8.04 -11.53 -3.47
C SER A 89 -7.81 -12.14 -2.09
N ALA A 90 -6.67 -11.85 -1.46
CA ALA A 90 -6.33 -12.37 -0.13
C ALA A 90 -7.32 -11.91 0.95
N ALA A 91 -7.81 -10.67 0.85
CA ALA A 91 -8.83 -10.13 1.76
C ALA A 91 -10.27 -10.60 1.47
N GLY A 92 -10.48 -11.42 0.43
CA GLY A 92 -11.81 -11.85 -0.01
C GLY A 92 -12.65 -10.75 -0.66
N LEU A 93 -12.04 -9.67 -1.14
CA LEU A 93 -12.74 -8.55 -1.77
C LEU A 93 -13.19 -8.85 -3.21
N THR A 94 -12.63 -9.89 -3.83
CA THR A 94 -12.99 -10.35 -5.18
C THR A 94 -14.28 -11.17 -5.22
N SER A 95 -14.73 -11.70 -4.08
CA SER A 95 -15.89 -12.60 -3.96
C SER A 95 -17.04 -12.01 -3.15
N LEU A 96 -17.07 -10.68 -2.98
CA LEU A 96 -18.14 -9.97 -2.27
C LEU A 96 -19.51 -10.20 -2.92
N ARG A 97 -20.57 -10.17 -2.11
CA ARG A 97 -21.96 -10.08 -2.60
C ARG A 97 -22.27 -8.66 -3.06
N ALA A 98 -23.36 -8.50 -3.81
CA ALA A 98 -23.77 -7.20 -4.34
C ALA A 98 -24.00 -6.16 -3.22
N GLU A 99 -24.64 -6.57 -2.13
CA GLU A 99 -24.90 -5.72 -0.96
C GLU A 99 -23.61 -5.28 -0.26
N GLU A 100 -22.66 -6.19 -0.09
CA GLU A 100 -21.35 -5.90 0.52
C GLU A 100 -20.55 -4.91 -0.34
N ARG A 101 -20.60 -5.07 -1.68
CA ARG A 101 -19.99 -4.13 -2.62
C ARG A 101 -20.63 -2.75 -2.55
N LEU A 102 -21.96 -2.66 -2.52
CA LEU A 102 -22.67 -1.39 -2.45
C LEU A 102 -22.31 -0.64 -1.16
N ARG A 103 -22.32 -1.35 -0.02
CA ARG A 103 -21.95 -0.77 1.28
C ARG A 103 -20.51 -0.26 1.30
N LEU A 104 -19.56 -1.02 0.76
CA LEU A 104 -18.17 -0.57 0.67
C LEU A 104 -18.02 0.63 -0.27
N ALA A 105 -18.75 0.66 -1.38
CA ALA A 105 -18.72 1.79 -2.31
C ALA A 105 -19.24 3.08 -1.65
N GLU A 106 -20.33 3.01 -0.90
CA GLU A 106 -20.87 4.15 -0.14
C GLU A 106 -19.88 4.64 0.92
N LEU A 107 -19.28 3.73 1.69
CA LEU A 107 -18.31 4.09 2.71
C LEU A 107 -17.02 4.68 2.11
N ASN A 108 -16.53 4.14 0.99
CA ASN A 108 -15.39 4.71 0.27
C ASN A 108 -15.70 6.13 -0.23
N ALA A 109 -16.90 6.37 -0.75
CA ALA A 109 -17.32 7.69 -1.20
C ALA A 109 -17.36 8.71 -0.04
N GLN A 110 -17.92 8.33 1.11
CA GLN A 110 -17.95 9.16 2.31
C GLN A 110 -16.53 9.45 2.83
N TYR A 111 -15.67 8.43 2.86
CA TYR A 111 -14.28 8.55 3.28
C TYR A 111 -13.52 9.53 2.40
N ARG A 112 -13.61 9.38 1.07
CA ARG A 112 -12.94 10.26 0.12
C ARG A 112 -13.47 11.69 0.20
N ALA A 113 -14.78 11.88 0.39
CA ALA A 113 -15.38 13.21 0.56
C ALA A 113 -14.86 13.91 1.84
N ARG A 114 -14.62 13.16 2.91
CA ARG A 114 -14.13 13.71 4.18
C ARG A 114 -12.62 14.00 4.18
N PHE A 115 -11.81 13.08 3.67
CA PHE A 115 -10.34 13.14 3.82
C PHE A 115 -9.60 13.55 2.54
N GLY A 116 -10.23 13.50 1.37
CA GLY A 116 -9.61 13.90 0.10
C GLY A 116 -8.62 12.87 -0.49
N PHE A 117 -8.61 11.64 0.03
CA PHE A 117 -7.83 10.51 -0.48
C PHE A 117 -8.57 9.16 -0.29
N PRO A 118 -8.22 8.10 -1.03
CA PRO A 118 -8.75 6.74 -0.87
C PRO A 118 -8.55 6.17 0.53
N PHE A 119 -9.43 5.25 0.94
CA PHE A 119 -9.18 4.43 2.11
C PHE A 119 -8.11 3.39 1.81
N VAL A 120 -6.99 3.47 2.55
CA VAL A 120 -5.87 2.52 2.43
C VAL A 120 -5.79 1.68 3.69
N LEU A 121 -5.73 0.36 3.51
CA LEU A 121 -5.58 -0.66 4.55
C LEU A 121 -4.73 -1.79 3.98
N ALA A 122 -3.83 -2.37 4.78
CA ALA A 122 -3.05 -3.54 4.41
C ALA A 122 -3.97 -4.78 4.29
N ALA A 123 -4.61 -4.94 3.13
CA ALA A 123 -5.68 -5.90 2.89
C ALA A 123 -5.27 -7.35 3.20
N ARG A 124 -4.00 -7.72 2.94
CA ARG A 124 -3.45 -9.06 3.28
C ARG A 124 -3.49 -9.40 4.77
N LEU A 125 -3.56 -8.40 5.65
CA LEU A 125 -3.64 -8.54 7.10
C LEU A 125 -5.06 -8.36 7.63
N SER A 126 -6.07 -8.50 6.75
CA SER A 126 -7.46 -8.24 7.05
C SER A 126 -8.36 -9.17 6.26
N ASP A 127 -9.65 -9.13 6.58
CA ASP A 127 -10.71 -9.79 5.83
C ASP A 127 -11.79 -8.77 5.43
N ARG A 128 -12.74 -9.19 4.58
CA ARG A 128 -13.82 -8.33 4.10
C ARG A 128 -14.66 -7.67 5.20
N GLU A 129 -14.83 -8.33 6.36
CA GLU A 129 -15.60 -7.77 7.48
C GLU A 129 -14.77 -6.72 8.22
N ALA A 130 -13.49 -7.02 8.45
CA ALA A 130 -12.52 -6.12 9.05
C ALA A 130 -12.33 -4.85 8.20
N VAL A 131 -12.29 -4.97 6.87
CA VAL A 131 -12.20 -3.83 5.94
C VAL A 131 -13.37 -2.87 6.16
N ALA A 132 -14.61 -3.38 6.13
CA ALA A 132 -15.80 -2.55 6.32
C ALA A 132 -15.84 -1.92 7.73
N ARG A 133 -15.45 -2.68 8.76
CA ARG A 133 -15.38 -2.21 10.14
C ARG A 133 -14.33 -1.10 10.32
N GLU A 134 -13.12 -1.29 9.81
CA GLU A 134 -12.05 -0.30 9.92
C GLU A 134 -12.36 0.96 9.14
N LEU A 135 -12.94 0.83 7.94
CA LEU A 135 -13.39 1.96 7.14
C LEU A 135 -14.42 2.80 7.92
N ALA A 136 -15.45 2.16 8.49
CA ALA A 136 -16.45 2.86 9.31
C ALA A 136 -15.88 3.44 10.61
N ARG A 137 -14.90 2.78 11.23
CA ARG A 137 -14.22 3.28 12.43
C ARG A 137 -13.39 4.53 12.11
N ARG A 138 -12.54 4.45 11.09
CA ARG A 138 -11.60 5.51 10.65
C ARG A 138 -12.32 6.72 10.06
N LEU A 139 -13.50 6.54 9.49
CA LEU A 139 -14.36 7.65 9.06
C LEU A 139 -14.70 8.64 10.20
N ARG A 140 -14.67 8.18 11.45
CA ARG A 140 -14.93 9.00 12.64
C ARG A 140 -13.67 9.63 13.23
N CYS A 141 -12.49 9.34 12.71
CA CYS A 141 -11.23 9.88 13.20
C CYS A 141 -11.02 11.35 12.76
N PRO A 142 -10.24 12.13 13.53
CA PRO A 142 -9.77 13.44 13.09
C PRO A 142 -8.87 13.34 11.84
N PRO A 143 -8.95 14.26 10.87
CA PRO A 143 -8.17 14.19 9.62
C PRO A 143 -6.66 14.03 9.83
N ALA A 144 -6.06 14.76 10.78
CA ALA A 144 -4.63 14.66 11.06
C ALA A 144 -4.21 13.29 11.61
N LEU A 145 -5.07 12.62 12.38
CA LEU A 145 -4.83 11.26 12.84
C LEU A 145 -4.99 10.25 11.69
N GLU A 146 -5.98 10.50 10.83
CA GLU A 146 -6.28 9.61 9.71
C GLU A 146 -5.15 9.58 8.69
N LEU A 147 -4.56 10.73 8.35
CA LEU A 147 -3.40 10.77 7.46
C LEU A 147 -2.25 9.89 7.98
N ARG A 148 -1.89 10.02 9.26
CA ARG A 148 -0.84 9.19 9.87
C ARG A 148 -1.20 7.71 9.86
N THR A 149 -2.47 7.39 10.13
CA THR A 149 -2.97 6.02 10.13
C THR A 149 -2.87 5.41 8.74
N ALA A 150 -3.33 6.12 7.71
CA ALA A 150 -3.30 5.68 6.32
C ALA A 150 -1.86 5.50 5.82
N LEU A 151 -0.93 6.40 6.17
CA LEU A 151 0.49 6.23 5.84
C LEU A 151 1.13 5.04 6.56
N GLY A 152 0.71 4.74 7.79
CA GLY A 152 1.09 3.51 8.49
C GLY A 152 0.67 2.26 7.73
N GLU A 153 -0.54 2.26 7.16
CA GLU A 153 -1.01 1.16 6.29
C GLU A 153 -0.22 1.06 4.98
N VAL A 154 0.15 2.19 4.36
CA VAL A 154 1.05 2.21 3.19
C VAL A 154 2.39 1.54 3.51
N LYS A 155 3.00 1.86 4.66
CA LYS A 155 4.27 1.24 5.08
C LYS A 155 4.14 -0.26 5.30
N LYS A 156 3.05 -0.73 5.92
CA LYS A 156 2.75 -2.16 6.07
C LYS A 156 2.62 -2.85 4.71
N ILE A 157 1.91 -2.25 3.75
CA ILE A 157 1.80 -2.77 2.37
C ILE A 157 3.18 -2.84 1.73
N GLY A 158 3.98 -1.77 1.84
CA GLY A 158 5.35 -1.73 1.32
C GLY A 158 6.23 -2.84 1.89
N ARG A 159 6.20 -3.04 3.22
CA ARG A 159 6.90 -4.13 3.91
C ARG A 159 6.51 -5.51 3.37
N LEU A 160 5.22 -5.78 3.24
CA LEU A 160 4.70 -7.04 2.72
C LEU A 160 5.12 -7.28 1.26
N ARG A 161 5.14 -6.22 0.44
CA ARG A 161 5.60 -6.30 -0.96
C ARG A 161 7.12 -6.50 -1.03
N LEU A 162 7.91 -5.86 -0.19
CA LEU A 162 9.36 -6.09 -0.11
C LEU A 162 9.67 -7.53 0.33
N ALA A 163 9.00 -8.04 1.36
CA ALA A 163 9.16 -9.41 1.83
C ALA A 163 8.89 -10.43 0.71
N ASP A 164 7.81 -10.23 -0.07
CA ASP A 164 7.49 -11.08 -1.23
C ASP A 164 8.62 -11.07 -2.29
N ARG A 165 9.30 -9.93 -2.52
CA ARG A 165 10.42 -9.83 -3.49
C ARG A 165 11.68 -10.53 -3.00
N LEU A 166 11.97 -10.44 -1.70
CA LEU A 166 13.14 -11.09 -1.11
C LEU A 166 12.89 -12.57 -0.79
N GLY A 167 11.63 -13.02 -0.79
CA GLY A 167 11.27 -14.39 -0.40
C GLY A 167 11.32 -14.61 1.12
N ALA A 168 11.22 -13.53 1.89
CA ALA A 168 11.01 -13.61 3.33
C ALA A 168 9.58 -14.09 3.60
N ASP A 169 9.39 -14.94 4.62
CA ASP A 169 8.11 -15.58 4.90
C ASP A 169 7.09 -14.55 5.42
N SER A 170 6.31 -13.97 4.49
CA SER A 170 5.29 -12.94 4.75
C SER A 170 4.16 -13.42 5.67
N ALA A 171 4.12 -14.71 6.03
CA ALA A 171 3.15 -15.30 6.97
C ALA A 171 3.60 -15.25 8.44
N ARG A 172 4.85 -14.86 8.73
CA ARG A 172 5.42 -14.75 10.09
C ARG A 172 5.64 -13.31 10.57
N MET A 173 5.14 -12.33 9.82
CA MET A 173 5.30 -10.89 10.07
C MET A 173 3.95 -10.24 10.37
#